data_AF-A0A970PDN3-F1
#
_entry.id   AF-A0A970PDN3-F1
#
_cell.length_a   1.000
_cell.length_b   1.000
_cell.length_c   1.000
_cell.angle_alpha   90.00
_cell.angle_beta   90.00
_cell.angle_gamma   90.00
#
_symmetry.space_group_name_H-M   'P 1'
#
loop_
_entity.id
_entity.type
_entity.pdbx_description
1 polymer ?
#
loop_
_entity_poly.entity_id
_entity_poly.type
_entity_poly.pdbx_seq_one_letter_code
_entity_poly.pdbx_strand_id
1 'polypeptide(L)'
;FIAGRAMGEYGFSNSPHNCDLACLASQPIEHMRGEQIVGIMDHNLVRGRWLILTMHQIAGARLGTAACEFEQMLEWLDRNRERVWVAPVAEIAAHLRENVQNA
;
A
#
# COMPACT_ATOMS: atom_id res chain seq x y z
N PHE A 1 6.37 -8.88 17.42
CA PHE A 1 6.53 -8.31 16.06
C PHE A 1 5.69 -7.03 15.98
N ILE A 2 6.03 -6.11 15.06
CA ILE A 2 5.24 -4.87 14.84
C ILE A 2 4.26 -5.08 13.68
N ALA A 3 4.70 -5.73 12.61
CA ALA A 3 3.90 -6.06 11.45
C ALA A 3 4.47 -7.31 10.75
N GLY A 4 3.60 -8.15 10.22
CA GLY A 4 3.93 -9.28 9.34
C GLY A 4 3.23 -9.09 8.01
N ARG A 5 3.99 -9.16 6.92
CA ARG A 5 3.46 -8.99 5.56
C ARG A 5 3.17 -10.36 4.94
N ALA A 6 1.96 -10.52 4.43
CA ALA A 6 1.51 -11.63 3.61
C ALA A 6 1.06 -11.12 2.22
N MET A 7 0.79 -12.03 1.29
CA MET A 7 0.19 -11.68 0.00
C MET A 7 -1.32 -11.36 0.15
N GLY A 8 -1.96 -11.88 1.22
CA GLY A 8 -3.42 -11.85 1.40
C GLY A 8 -4.12 -12.87 0.50
N GLU A 9 -5.23 -13.46 0.96
CA GLU A 9 -5.99 -14.45 0.15
C GLU A 9 -7.06 -13.79 -0.74
N TYR A 10 -7.68 -12.67 -0.30
CA TYR A 10 -8.89 -12.12 -0.93
C TYR A 10 -8.98 -10.58 -0.96
N GLY A 11 -7.96 -9.86 -0.49
CA GLY A 11 -8.03 -8.41 -0.31
C GLY A 11 -6.73 -7.72 -0.72
N PHE A 12 -6.86 -6.75 -1.62
CA PHE A 12 -5.76 -5.89 -2.08
C PHE A 12 -5.30 -4.87 -1.00
N SER A 13 -6.02 -4.79 0.13
CA SER A 13 -5.88 -3.72 1.13
C SER A 13 -6.31 -4.13 2.53
N ASN A 14 -5.96 -3.30 3.50
CA ASN A 14 -6.17 -3.55 4.92
C ASN A 14 -7.18 -2.55 5.51
N SER A 15 -8.04 -3.03 6.42
CA SER A 15 -8.92 -2.17 7.21
C SER A 15 -8.13 -1.55 8.37
N PRO A 16 -8.20 -0.22 8.59
CA PRO A 16 -7.59 0.37 9.79
C PRO A 16 -8.29 -0.08 11.08
N HIS A 17 -9.55 -0.52 11.00
CA HIS A 17 -10.34 -0.94 12.16
C HIS A 17 -10.27 -2.44 12.46
N ASN A 18 -9.87 -3.26 11.48
CA ASN A 18 -9.92 -4.72 11.60
C ASN A 18 -8.94 -5.37 10.62
N CYS A 19 -7.66 -5.38 10.98
CA CYS A 19 -6.64 -6.13 10.26
C CYS A 19 -5.78 -6.92 11.23
N ASP A 20 -5.32 -8.10 10.80
CA ASP A 20 -4.33 -8.87 11.53
C ASP A 20 -2.94 -8.30 11.24
N LEU A 21 -2.35 -7.61 12.22
CA LEU A 21 -1.00 -7.06 12.09
C LEU A 21 0.06 -8.15 11.89
N ALA A 22 -0.21 -9.41 12.23
CA ALA A 22 0.68 -10.53 11.94
C ALA A 22 0.60 -11.01 10.47
N CYS A 23 -0.50 -10.69 9.78
CA CYS A 23 -0.84 -11.22 8.46
C CYS A 23 -1.48 -10.13 7.57
N LEU A 24 -0.75 -9.04 7.34
CA LEU A 24 -1.22 -7.92 6.53
C LEU A 24 -1.20 -8.26 5.04
N ALA A 25 -2.26 -7.89 4.33
CA ALA A 25 -2.31 -8.04 2.89
C ALA A 25 -1.41 -7.01 2.20
N SER A 26 -0.73 -7.43 1.13
CA SER A 26 0.11 -6.57 0.31
C SER A 26 -0.14 -6.81 -1.17
N GLN A 27 0.04 -5.75 -1.95
CA GLN A 27 -0.22 -5.75 -3.37
C GLN A 27 1.09 -5.67 -4.17
N PRO A 28 1.49 -6.74 -4.88
CA PRO A 28 2.54 -6.64 -5.90
C PRO A 28 2.11 -5.68 -7.02
N ILE A 29 3.02 -4.79 -7.42
CA ILE A 29 2.81 -3.87 -8.54
C ILE A 29 3.77 -4.12 -9.70
N GLU A 30 4.49 -5.24 -9.70
CA GLU A 30 5.30 -5.63 -10.85
C GLU A 30 4.39 -5.85 -12.07
N HIS A 31 4.87 -5.45 -13.25
CA HIS A 31 4.14 -5.58 -14.53
C HIS A 31 2.79 -4.84 -14.63
N MET A 32 2.42 -4.04 -13.63
CA MET A 32 1.25 -3.17 -13.70
C MET A 32 1.56 -1.89 -14.46
N ARG A 33 0.61 -1.42 -15.26
CA ARG A 33 0.62 -0.06 -15.80
C ARG A 33 0.24 0.94 -14.72
N GLY A 34 0.70 2.18 -14.86
CA GLY A 34 0.50 3.28 -13.93
C GLY A 34 -0.98 3.55 -13.70
N GLU A 35 -1.83 3.43 -14.71
CA GLU A 35 -3.28 3.61 -14.54
C GLU A 35 -3.90 2.51 -13.67
N GLN A 36 -3.35 1.29 -13.71
CA GLN A 36 -3.79 0.21 -12.82
C GLN A 36 -3.35 0.48 -11.38
N ILE A 37 -2.11 0.91 -11.18
CA ILE A 37 -1.57 1.26 -9.86
C ILE A 37 -2.39 2.41 -9.25
N VAL A 38 -2.60 3.48 -10.01
CA VAL A 38 -3.41 4.63 -9.62
C VAL A 38 -4.85 4.22 -9.32
N GLY A 39 -5.47 3.39 -10.16
CA GLY A 39 -6.83 2.90 -9.92
C GLY A 39 -6.97 2.12 -8.62
N ILE A 40 -5.98 1.29 -8.27
CA ILE A 40 -5.95 0.57 -6.98
C ILE A 40 -5.83 1.56 -5.82
N MET A 41 -4.96 2.55 -5.92
CA MET A 41 -4.75 3.56 -4.87
C MET A 41 -5.99 4.42 -4.65
N ASP A 42 -6.59 4.92 -5.73
CA ASP A 42 -7.77 5.78 -5.66
C ASP A 42 -8.98 5.02 -5.09
N HIS A 43 -9.21 3.79 -5.55
CA HIS A 43 -10.27 2.93 -5.02
C HIS A 43 -10.16 2.69 -3.51
N ASN A 44 -8.93 2.53 -3.00
CA ASN A 44 -8.72 2.29 -1.57
C ASN A 44 -8.73 3.57 -0.74
N LEU A 45 -8.28 4.69 -1.29
CA LEU A 45 -8.43 6.00 -0.66
C LEU A 45 -9.90 6.34 -0.42
N VAL A 46 -10.75 6.16 -1.43
CA VAL A 46 -12.22 6.39 -1.32
C VAL A 46 -12.86 5.49 -0.26
N ARG A 47 -12.32 4.28 -0.06
CA ARG A 47 -12.83 3.31 0.91
C ARG A 47 -12.23 3.43 2.31
N GLY A 48 -11.35 4.40 2.56
CA GLY A 48 -10.65 4.54 3.84
C GLY A 48 -9.82 3.31 4.20
N ARG A 49 -9.22 2.65 3.20
CA ARG A 49 -8.34 1.49 3.38
C ARG A 49 -6.89 1.90 3.23
N TRP A 50 -5.99 1.13 3.85
CA TRP A 50 -4.56 1.32 3.66
C TRP A 50 -3.94 0.19 2.85
N LEU A 51 -2.90 0.53 2.10
CA LEU A 51 -2.25 -0.34 1.14
C LEU A 51 -0.80 -0.57 1.53
N ILE A 52 -0.33 -1.78 1.28
CA ILE A 52 1.10 -2.10 1.25
C ILE A 52 1.42 -2.46 -0.19
N LEU A 53 2.05 -1.55 -0.92
CA LEU A 53 2.51 -1.84 -2.28
C LEU A 53 3.90 -2.49 -2.20
N THR A 54 4.07 -3.62 -2.88
CA THR A 54 5.37 -4.32 -2.94
C THR A 54 5.92 -4.26 -4.35
N MET A 55 7.23 -4.07 -4.42
CA MET A 55 8.01 -4.06 -5.64
C MET A 55 9.36 -4.71 -5.37
N HIS A 56 9.95 -5.37 -6.36
CA HIS A 56 11.30 -5.91 -6.23
C HIS A 56 12.36 -4.89 -6.68
N GLN A 57 12.15 -4.27 -7.84
CA GLN A 57 13.09 -3.31 -8.43
C GLN A 57 12.34 -2.29 -9.31
N ILE A 58 12.84 -1.06 -9.34
CA ILE A 58 12.41 -0.04 -10.31
C ILE A 58 13.27 -0.20 -11.57
N ALA A 59 12.65 -0.19 -12.74
CA ALA A 59 13.29 -0.42 -14.04
C ALA A 59 14.03 -1.79 -14.17
N GLY A 60 13.57 -2.81 -13.43
CA GLY A 60 14.12 -4.17 -13.50
C GLY A 60 13.55 -5.01 -14.66
N ALA A 61 14.30 -6.02 -15.11
CA ALA A 61 13.90 -6.85 -16.26
C ALA A 61 12.90 -7.97 -15.93
N ARG A 62 13.01 -8.62 -14.75
CA ARG A 62 12.20 -9.80 -14.40
C ARG A 62 10.98 -9.46 -13.54
N LEU A 63 11.20 -8.94 -12.33
CA LEU A 63 10.14 -8.55 -11.39
C LEU A 63 10.17 -7.02 -11.20
N GLY A 64 10.24 -6.31 -12.33
CA GLY A 64 10.39 -4.87 -12.34
C GLY A 64 9.06 -4.14 -12.37
N THR A 65 8.99 -3.02 -11.66
CA THR A 65 8.06 -1.94 -11.96
C THR A 65 8.76 -0.98 -12.93
N ALA A 66 8.19 -0.76 -14.11
CA ALA A 66 8.79 0.16 -15.08
C ALA A 66 8.85 1.58 -14.51
N ALA A 67 9.93 2.31 -14.82
CA ALA A 67 10.18 3.64 -14.25
C ALA A 67 9.03 4.62 -14.52
N CYS A 68 8.51 4.63 -15.75
CA CYS A 68 7.38 5.48 -16.13
C CYS A 68 6.08 5.17 -15.35
N GLU A 69 5.84 3.91 -14.98
CA GLU A 69 4.67 3.53 -14.20
C GLU A 69 4.84 3.89 -12.73
N PHE A 70 6.07 3.79 -12.22
CA PHE A 70 6.44 4.24 -10.88
C PHE A 70 6.34 5.78 -10.77
N GLU A 71 6.77 6.52 -11.78
CA GLU A 71 6.65 7.98 -11.83
C GLU A 71 5.17 8.42 -11.80
N GLN A 72 4.30 7.79 -12.58
CA GLN A 72 2.85 8.05 -12.53
C GLN A 72 2.25 7.83 -11.13
N MET A 73 2.70 6.79 -10.42
CA MET A 73 2.31 6.55 -9.03
C MET A 73 2.75 7.70 -8.12
N LEU A 74 4.00 8.17 -8.26
CA LEU A 74 4.53 9.29 -7.47
C LEU A 74 3.78 10.59 -7.75
N GLU A 75 3.47 10.90 -9.01
CA GLU A 75 2.68 12.07 -9.39
C GLU A 75 1.30 12.06 -8.75
N TRP A 76 0.65 10.90 -8.69
CA TRP A 76 -0.63 10.78 -8.00
C TRP A 76 -0.49 11.00 -6.49
N LEU A 77 0.56 10.46 -5.87
CA LEU A 77 0.83 10.64 -4.43
C LEU A 77 1.09 12.11 -4.11
N ASP A 78 1.88 12.81 -4.91
CA ASP A 78 2.15 14.25 -4.73
C ASP A 78 0.86 15.09 -4.83
N ARG A 79 0.02 14.82 -5.85
CA ARG A 79 -1.30 15.47 -6.00
C ARG A 79 -2.23 15.21 -4.81
N ASN A 80 -2.05 14.11 -4.08
CA ASN A 80 -2.89 13.73 -2.94
C ASN A 80 -2.15 13.81 -1.59
N ARG A 81 -1.01 14.51 -1.50
CA ARG A 81 -0.16 14.53 -0.29
C ARG A 81 -0.87 15.01 0.98
N GLU A 82 -1.93 15.81 0.85
CA GLU A 82 -2.73 16.30 1.98
C GLU A 82 -3.76 15.27 2.49
N ARG A 83 -4.04 14.24 1.68
CA ARG A 83 -5.06 13.21 1.93
C ARG A 83 -4.47 11.83 2.17
N VAL A 84 -3.25 11.59 1.68
CA VAL A 84 -2.59 10.29 1.70
C VAL A 84 -1.35 10.36 2.57
N TRP A 85 -1.34 9.55 3.61
CA TRP A 85 -0.15 9.33 4.42
C TRP A 85 0.65 8.14 3.87
N VAL A 86 1.89 8.40 3.46
CA VAL A 86 2.85 7.38 3.02
C VAL A 86 3.90 7.21 4.11
N ALA A 87 4.07 6.00 4.61
CA ALA A 87 5.03 5.68 5.65
C ALA A 87 5.47 4.21 5.58
N PRO A 88 6.59 3.84 6.23
CA PRO A 88 6.94 2.44 6.46
C PRO A 88 5.80 1.66 7.14
N VAL A 89 5.62 0.40 6.73
CA VAL A 89 4.55 -0.47 7.29
C VAL A 89 4.61 -0.54 8.82
N ALA A 90 5.81 -0.54 9.41
CA ALA A 90 5.99 -0.59 10.84
C ALA A 90 5.44 0.66 11.56
N GLU A 91 5.52 1.85 10.95
CA GLU A 91 5.01 3.10 11.54
C GLU A 91 3.48 3.11 11.51
N ILE A 92 2.88 2.73 10.37
CA ILE A 92 1.43 2.62 10.24
C ILE A 92 0.90 1.57 11.24
N ALA A 93 1.54 0.41 11.34
CA ALA A 93 1.13 -0.64 12.28
C ALA A 93 1.25 -0.21 13.75
N ALA A 94 2.30 0.54 14.11
CA ALA A 94 2.44 1.11 15.45
C ALA A 94 1.31 2.10 15.77
N HIS A 95 1.02 3.01 14.84
CA HIS A 95 -0.06 3.98 14.95
C HIS A 95 -1.44 3.31 15.10
N LEU A 96 -1.73 2.27 14.32
CA LEU A 96 -2.99 1.53 14.42
C LEU A 96 -3.11 0.81 15.76
N ARG A 97 -2.03 0.17 16.24
CA ARG A 97 -2.04 -0.52 17.54
C ARG A 97 -2.35 0.45 18.69
N GLU A 98 -1.75 1.63 18.68
CA GLU A 98 -2.00 2.67 19.69
C GLU A 98 -3.44 3.18 19.65
N ASN A 99 -3.99 3.42 18.44
CA ASN A 99 -5.33 3.99 18.31
C ASN A 99 -6.47 2.99 18.49
N VAL A 100 -6.26 1.72 18.16
CA VAL A 100 -7.25 0.65 18.44
C VAL A 100 -7.30 0.34 19.94
N GLN A 101 -6.21 0.52 20.69
CA GLN A 101 -6.22 0.34 22.15
C GLN A 101 -6.90 1.48 22.92
N ASN A 102 -7.14 2.62 22.26
CA ASN A 102 -7.76 3.82 22.85
C ASN A 102 -9.24 4.00 22.43
N ALA A 103 -9.80 3.06 21.68
CA ALA A 103 -11.19 3.07 21.19
C ALA A 103 -12.02 1.98 21.91
#